data_AF-A0A7J4KEW7-F1
#
_entry.id   AF-A0A7J4KEW7-F1
#
_cell.length_a   1.000
_cell.length_b   1.000
_cell.length_c   1.000
_cell.angle_alpha   90.00
_cell.angle_beta   90.00
_cell.angle_gamma   90.00
#
_symmetry.space_group_name_H-M   'P 1'
#
loop_
_entity.id
_entity.type
_entity.pdbx_description
1 polymer ?
#
loop_
_entity_poly.entity_id
_entity_poly.type
_entity_poly.pdbx_seq_one_letter_code
_entity_poly.pdbx_strand_id
1 'polypeptide(L)'
;MDAFWQFIIGLILAVVLHELTHLLTMIYYNIPFKAIVITKWSAIGFLVDNESYVADNKKLAFLYFSPLIWCLVYFINPNEPFFLMFPIVNIFGGAGDFYSFFKLIIIPPEKRIELANTSDEKVLKKIIWRKDISMNKLFNSK
;
A
#
# COMPACT_ATOMS: atom_id res chain seq x y z
N MET A 1 23.95 -5.35 -17.88
CA MET A 1 22.71 -4.61 -18.18
C MET A 1 23.00 -3.14 -17.93
N ASP A 2 22.60 -2.23 -18.81
CA ASP A 2 22.88 -0.80 -18.62
C ASP A 2 22.25 -0.27 -17.31
N ALA A 3 22.90 0.72 -16.68
CA ALA A 3 22.50 1.25 -15.38
C ALA A 3 21.08 1.83 -15.40
N PHE A 4 20.67 2.39 -16.55
CA PHE A 4 19.30 2.85 -16.78
C PHE A 4 18.27 1.72 -16.66
N TRP A 5 18.55 0.56 -17.27
CA TRP A 5 17.65 -0.59 -17.20
C TRP A 5 17.61 -1.20 -15.80
N GLN A 6 18.75 -1.24 -15.09
CA GLN A 6 18.78 -1.65 -13.69
C GLN A 6 17.93 -0.75 -12.80
N PHE A 7 17.98 0.56 -13.02
CA PHE A 7 17.14 1.53 -12.32
C PHE A 7 15.65 1.28 -12.58
N ILE A 8 15.24 1.15 -13.85
CA ILE A 8 13.83 0.93 -14.21
C ILE A 8 13.30 -0.36 -13.59
N ILE A 9 14.06 -1.46 -13.70
CA ILE A 9 13.64 -2.76 -13.17
C ILE A 9 13.58 -2.71 -11.64
N GLY A 10 14.53 -2.04 -10.98
CA GLY A 10 14.52 -1.83 -9.53
C GLY A 10 13.31 -1.03 -9.07
N LEU A 11 12.96 0.04 -9.78
CA LEU A 11 11.80 0.88 -9.49
C LEU A 11 10.49 0.07 -9.60
N ILE A 12 10.31 -0.65 -10.70
CA ILE A 12 9.13 -1.49 -10.92
C ILE A 12 9.01 -2.54 -9.82
N LEU A 13 10.10 -3.25 -9.52
CA LEU A 13 10.10 -4.30 -8.51
C LEU A 13 9.80 -3.73 -7.12
N ALA A 14 10.39 -2.59 -6.76
CA ALA A 14 10.16 -1.96 -5.47
C ALA A 14 8.70 -1.53 -5.30
N VAL A 15 8.07 -0.96 -6.34
CA VAL A 15 6.63 -0.62 -6.33
C VAL A 15 5.78 -1.88 -6.19
N VAL A 16 6.08 -2.93 -6.97
CA VAL A 16 5.34 -4.20 -6.90
C VAL A 16 5.43 -4.82 -5.51
N LEU A 17 6.62 -4.87 -4.91
CA LEU A 17 6.82 -5.43 -3.58
C LEU A 17 6.16 -4.61 -2.47
N HIS A 18 6.18 -3.28 -2.60
CA HIS A 18 5.46 -2.38 -1.69
C HIS A 18 3.95 -2.71 -1.68
N GLU A 19 3.31 -2.69 -2.85
CA GLU A 19 1.88 -2.99 -2.97
C GLU A 19 1.53 -4.44 -2.64
N LEU A 20 2.43 -5.39 -2.94
CA LEU A 20 2.27 -6.79 -2.55
C LEU A 20 2.27 -6.95 -1.03
N THR A 21 3.04 -6.13 -0.32
CA THR A 21 3.09 -6.18 1.15
C THR A 21 1.79 -5.69 1.76
N HIS A 22 1.18 -4.63 1.20
CA HIS A 22 -0.18 -4.21 1.55
C HIS A 22 -1.18 -5.36 1.33
N LEU A 23 -1.12 -6.01 0.16
CA LEU A 23 -2.00 -7.14 -0.16
C LEU A 23 -1.84 -8.31 0.81
N LEU A 24 -0.61 -8.71 1.13
CA LEU A 24 -0.34 -9.78 2.08
C LEU A 24 -0.86 -9.43 3.47
N THR A 25 -0.71 -8.18 3.91
CA THR A 25 -1.26 -7.71 5.19
C THR A 25 -2.78 -7.76 5.20
N MET A 26 -3.45 -7.36 4.10
CA MET A 26 -4.90 -7.49 3.99
C MET A 26 -5.36 -8.94 4.06
N ILE A 27 -4.67 -9.86 3.36
CA ILE A 27 -4.97 -11.30 3.41
C ILE A 27 -4.77 -11.84 4.83
N TYR A 28 -3.64 -11.53 5.47
CA TYR A 28 -3.29 -12.00 6.82
C TYR A 28 -4.33 -11.58 7.87
N TYR A 29 -4.84 -10.34 7.80
CA TYR A 29 -5.87 -9.85 8.72
C TYR A 29 -7.32 -10.07 8.25
N ASN A 30 -7.53 -10.75 7.11
CA ASN A 30 -8.82 -10.92 6.46
C ASN A 30 -9.56 -9.58 6.23
N ILE A 31 -8.82 -8.54 5.84
CA ILE A 31 -9.36 -7.22 5.51
C ILE A 31 -9.97 -7.30 4.11
N PRO A 32 -11.27 -7.02 3.93
CA PRO A 32 -11.89 -7.03 2.62
C PRO A 32 -11.40 -5.89 1.75
N PHE A 33 -11.16 -6.17 0.48
CA PHE A 33 -10.94 -5.15 -0.54
C PHE A 33 -11.81 -5.45 -1.77
N LYS A 34 -12.38 -4.38 -2.34
CA LYS A 34 -13.41 -4.42 -3.37
C LYS A 34 -12.82 -4.37 -4.77
N ALA A 35 -11.67 -3.71 -4.93
CA ALA A 35 -11.05 -3.54 -6.23
C ALA A 35 -9.56 -3.24 -6.13
N ILE A 36 -8.83 -3.54 -7.20
CA ILE A 36 -7.52 -2.95 -7.49
C ILE A 36 -7.75 -1.73 -8.37
N VAL A 37 -7.04 -0.65 -8.10
CA VAL A 37 -7.19 0.63 -8.80
C VAL A 37 -5.84 1.16 -9.25
N ILE A 38 -5.87 1.92 -10.34
CA ILE A 38 -4.74 2.74 -10.79
C ILE A 38 -5.25 4.18 -10.84
N THR A 39 -4.50 5.09 -10.22
CA THR A 39 -4.83 6.51 -10.15
C THR A 39 -4.09 7.34 -11.21
N LYS A 40 -4.48 8.61 -11.41
CA LYS A 40 -3.86 9.55 -12.36
C LYS A 40 -2.35 9.74 -12.19
N TRP A 41 -1.79 9.42 -11.01
CA TRP A 41 -0.36 9.45 -10.74
C TRP A 41 0.30 8.07 -10.90
N SER A 42 -0.37 7.14 -11.58
CA SER A 42 0.05 5.76 -11.82
C SER A 42 0.36 4.95 -10.55
N ALA A 43 -0.10 5.42 -9.38
CA ALA A 43 -0.09 4.62 -8.15
C ALA A 43 -1.13 3.51 -8.28
N ILE A 44 -0.65 2.27 -8.16
CA ILE A 44 -1.47 1.07 -7.96
C ILE A 44 -1.93 1.10 -6.51
N GLY A 45 -3.17 0.68 -6.23
CA GLY A 45 -3.65 0.56 -4.86
C GLY A 45 -4.91 -0.29 -4.77
N PHE A 46 -5.45 -0.40 -3.57
CA PHE A 46 -6.61 -1.22 -3.27
C PHE A 46 -7.75 -0.36 -2.71
N LEU A 47 -8.97 -0.58 -3.18
CA LEU A 47 -10.16 -0.05 -2.52
C LEU A 47 -10.55 -1.00 -1.40
N VAL A 48 -10.21 -0.61 -0.17
CA VAL A 48 -10.35 -1.43 1.02
C VAL A 48 -11.64 -1.11 1.77
N ASP A 49 -12.22 -2.08 2.46
CA ASP A 49 -13.31 -1.85 3.38
C ASP A 49 -12.79 -1.25 4.70
N ASN A 50 -12.88 0.08 4.82
CA ASN A 50 -12.32 0.84 5.95
C ASN A 50 -12.84 0.38 7.31
N GLU A 51 -14.07 -0.12 7.40
CA GLU A 51 -14.67 -0.57 8.66
C GLU A 51 -13.91 -1.74 9.28
N SER A 52 -13.27 -2.57 8.45
CA SER A 52 -12.64 -3.82 8.88
C SER A 52 -11.27 -3.65 9.56
N TYR A 53 -10.62 -2.50 9.38
CA TYR A 53 -9.22 -2.29 9.81
C TYR A 53 -8.96 -0.95 10.50
N VAL A 54 -9.68 0.12 10.16
CA VAL A 54 -9.32 1.49 10.58
C VAL A 54 -9.52 1.71 12.10
N ALA A 55 -10.47 1.01 12.70
CA ALA A 55 -10.73 1.06 14.14
C ALA A 55 -9.69 0.30 14.99
N ASP A 56 -9.00 -0.68 14.40
CA ASP A 56 -8.01 -1.51 15.09
C ASP A 56 -6.60 -0.94 14.86
N ASN A 57 -6.00 -0.38 15.92
CA ASN A 57 -4.67 0.22 15.85
C ASN A 57 -3.60 -0.73 15.31
N LYS A 58 -3.69 -2.04 15.61
CA LYS A 58 -2.72 -3.03 15.16
C LYS A 58 -2.89 -3.27 13.65
N LYS A 59 -4.11 -3.52 13.18
CA LYS A 59 -4.38 -3.70 11.74
C LYS A 59 -3.98 -2.45 10.95
N LEU A 60 -4.34 -1.27 11.46
CA LEU A 60 -4.00 0.02 10.89
C LEU A 60 -2.47 0.19 10.79
N ALA A 61 -1.73 -0.04 11.87
CA ALA A 61 -0.28 0.08 11.88
C ALA A 61 0.40 -0.92 10.93
N PHE A 62 -0.04 -2.18 10.93
CA PHE A 62 0.53 -3.19 10.03
C PHE A 62 0.25 -2.87 8.57
N LEU A 63 -0.96 -2.41 8.22
CA LEU A 63 -1.28 -2.06 6.84
C LEU A 63 -0.33 -0.97 6.36
N TYR A 64 -0.22 0.15 7.09
CA TYR A 64 0.59 1.28 6.65
C TYR A 64 2.12 1.10 6.83
N PHE A 65 2.60 0.25 7.74
CA PHE A 65 4.05 0.14 8.02
C PHE A 65 4.69 -1.15 7.55
N SER A 66 3.93 -2.20 7.23
CA SER A 66 4.53 -3.44 6.73
C SER A 66 5.40 -3.27 5.47
N PRO A 67 5.08 -2.39 4.50
CA PRO A 67 5.94 -2.19 3.33
C PRO A 67 7.32 -1.61 3.67
N LEU A 68 7.49 -0.95 4.83
CA LEU A 68 8.77 -0.39 5.26
C LEU A 68 9.83 -1.46 5.57
N ILE A 69 9.45 -2.74 5.63
CA ILE A 69 10.41 -3.84 5.72
C ILE A 69 11.44 -3.79 4.57
N TRP A 70 11.03 -3.27 3.42
CA TRP A 70 11.89 -3.08 2.26
C TRP A 70 12.88 -1.91 2.41
N CYS A 71 12.69 -0.99 3.37
CA CYS A 71 13.72 -0.04 3.82
C CYS A 71 14.76 -0.69 4.72
N LEU A 72 14.37 -1.72 5.48
CA LEU A 72 15.25 -2.42 6.43
C LEU A 72 16.20 -3.41 5.76
N VAL A 73 16.13 -3.57 4.44
CA VAL A 73 17.13 -4.31 3.67
C VAL A 73 18.43 -3.48 3.64
N TYR A 74 19.08 -3.41 4.80
CA TYR A 74 20.37 -2.78 5.07
C TYR A 74 21.55 -3.57 4.45
N PHE A 75 21.25 -4.63 3.67
CA PHE A 75 22.20 -5.43 2.90
C PHE A 75 22.21 -5.06 1.40
N ILE A 76 21.70 -3.88 1.07
CA ILE A 76 21.70 -3.36 -0.29
C ILE A 76 23.10 -2.82 -0.59
N ASN A 77 23.83 -3.48 -1.49
CA ASN A 77 25.10 -2.98 -2.02
C ASN A 77 24.86 -1.59 -2.63
N PRO A 78 25.41 -0.50 -2.05
CA PRO A 78 25.17 0.85 -2.56
C PRO A 78 25.77 1.07 -3.96
N ASN A 79 26.64 0.16 -4.41
CA ASN A 79 27.22 0.19 -5.75
C ASN A 79 26.30 -0.40 -6.82
N GLU A 80 25.12 -0.93 -6.44
CA GLU A 80 24.15 -1.52 -7.37
C GLU A 80 22.91 -0.60 -7.47
N PRO A 81 22.77 0.16 -8.56
CA PRO A 81 21.66 1.10 -8.77
C PRO A 81 20.27 0.47 -8.62
N PHE A 82 20.16 -0.82 -8.95
CA PHE A 82 18.95 -1.62 -8.80
C PHE A 82 18.44 -1.65 -7.35
N PHE A 83 19.33 -1.90 -6.40
CA PHE A 83 18.93 -2.08 -5.00
C PHE A 83 18.63 -0.74 -4.33
N LEU A 84 19.24 0.37 -4.77
CA LEU A 84 18.94 1.71 -4.26
C LEU A 84 17.46 2.13 -4.47
N MET A 85 16.74 1.50 -5.40
CA MET A 85 15.34 1.83 -5.67
C MET A 85 14.40 1.45 -4.54
N PHE A 86 14.74 0.42 -3.76
CA PHE A 86 13.93 -0.06 -2.64
C PHE A 86 13.75 0.99 -1.55
N PRO A 87 14.82 1.56 -0.96
CA PRO A 87 14.66 2.63 0.03
C PRO A 87 14.04 3.89 -0.58
N ILE A 88 14.36 4.24 -1.84
CA ILE A 88 13.75 5.41 -2.49
C ILE A 88 12.23 5.26 -2.57
N VAL A 89 11.74 4.17 -3.16
CA VAL A 89 10.30 3.93 -3.31
C VAL A 89 9.62 3.84 -1.94
N ASN A 90 10.25 3.22 -0.95
CA ASN A 90 9.63 3.11 0.37
C ASN A 90 9.72 4.38 1.20
N ILE A 91 10.66 5.30 0.95
CA ILE A 91 10.63 6.65 1.54
C ILE A 91 9.48 7.45 0.92
N PHE A 92 9.36 7.49 -0.41
CA PHE A 92 8.33 8.29 -1.07
C PHE A 92 6.92 7.68 -0.96
N GLY A 93 6.78 6.38 -1.22
CA GLY A 93 5.53 5.63 -1.03
C GLY A 93 5.16 5.54 0.45
N GLY A 94 6.14 5.19 1.30
CA GLY A 94 5.94 5.15 2.75
C GLY A 94 5.61 6.51 3.35
N ALA A 95 6.08 7.63 2.80
CA ALA A 95 5.64 8.96 3.28
C ALA A 95 4.12 9.16 3.13
N GLY A 96 3.53 8.64 2.05
CA GLY A 96 2.07 8.62 1.85
C GLY A 96 1.37 7.76 2.91
N ASP A 97 1.93 6.58 3.20
CA ASP A 97 1.43 5.68 4.24
C ASP A 97 1.55 6.28 5.64
N PHE A 98 2.71 6.86 5.98
CA PHE A 98 2.95 7.58 7.23
C PHE A 98 1.95 8.71 7.42
N TYR A 99 1.78 9.56 6.39
CA TYR A 99 0.84 10.67 6.44
C TYR A 99 -0.59 10.15 6.71
N SER A 100 -1.01 9.11 5.99
CA SER A 100 -2.36 8.54 6.12
C SER A 100 -2.55 7.88 7.49
N PHE A 101 -1.57 7.12 7.96
CA PHE A 101 -1.57 6.52 9.30
C PHE A 101 -1.69 7.57 10.40
N PHE A 102 -0.83 8.58 10.41
CA PHE A 102 -0.85 9.61 11.46
C PHE A 102 -2.14 10.41 11.44
N LYS A 103 -2.66 10.73 10.25
CA LYS A 103 -3.94 11.41 10.09
C LYS A 103 -5.09 10.62 10.71
N LEU A 104 -5.05 9.29 10.67
CA LEU A 104 -6.08 8.42 11.24
C LEU A 104 -5.86 8.13 12.74
N ILE A 105 -4.64 7.81 13.16
CA ILE A 105 -4.36 7.34 14.53
C ILE A 105 -4.59 8.42 15.60
N ILE A 106 -4.39 9.69 15.26
CA ILE A 106 -4.57 10.84 16.17
C ILE A 106 -6.05 11.04 16.55
N ILE A 107 -6.97 10.52 15.73
CA ILE A 107 -8.41 10.66 15.92
C ILE A 107 -8.94 9.42 16.65
N PRO A 108 -9.98 9.54 17.52
CA PRO A 108 -10.65 8.40 18.13
C PRO A 108 -11.21 7.41 17.09
N PRO A 109 -11.15 6.08 17.35
CA PRO A 109 -11.55 5.03 16.40
C PRO A 109 -12.92 5.25 15.74
N GLU A 110 -13.88 5.78 16.48
CA GLU A 110 -15.27 5.97 16.05
C GLU A 110 -15.39 6.95 14.89
N LYS A 111 -14.49 7.93 14.82
CA LYS A 111 -14.49 8.99 13.79
C LYS A 111 -13.56 8.69 12.62
N ARG A 112 -12.72 7.66 12.73
CA ARG A 112 -11.73 7.35 11.69
C ARG A 112 -12.37 6.82 10.41
N ILE A 113 -13.46 6.07 10.53
CA ILE A 113 -14.18 5.49 9.38
C ILE A 113 -14.72 6.59 8.47
N GLU A 114 -15.35 7.63 9.04
CA GLU A 114 -15.86 8.78 8.29
C GLU A 114 -14.73 9.50 7.52
N LEU A 115 -13.60 9.71 8.17
CA LEU A 115 -12.44 10.36 7.57
C LEU A 115 -11.80 9.51 6.46
N ALA A 116 -11.72 8.19 6.67
CA ALA A 116 -11.20 7.25 5.68
C ALA A 116 -12.10 7.24 4.43
N ASN A 117 -13.42 7.14 4.61
CA ASN A 117 -14.39 7.19 3.52
C ASN A 117 -14.33 8.53 2.75
N THR A 118 -14.21 9.66 3.46
CA THR A 118 -14.03 10.98 2.83
C THR A 118 -12.73 11.06 2.02
N SER A 119 -11.68 10.39 2.48
CA SER A 119 -10.39 10.34 1.78
C SER A 119 -10.51 9.47 0.52
N ASP A 120 -11.19 8.33 0.61
CA ASP A 120 -11.49 7.46 -0.54
C ASP A 120 -12.30 8.18 -1.61
N GLU A 121 -13.30 8.99 -1.26
CA GLU A 121 -14.06 9.79 -2.24
C GLU A 121 -13.16 10.71 -3.08
N LYS A 122 -12.11 11.27 -2.48
CA LYS A 122 -11.13 12.09 -3.21
C LYS A 122 -10.24 11.23 -4.11
N VAL A 123 -9.89 10.02 -3.69
CA VAL A 123 -9.10 9.06 -4.47
C VAL A 123 -9.92 8.51 -5.63
N LEU A 124 -11.20 8.19 -5.42
CA LEU A 124 -12.12 7.69 -6.44
C LEU A 124 -12.19 8.62 -7.66
N LYS A 125 -12.20 9.95 -7.43
CA LYS A 125 -12.17 10.97 -8.50
C LYS A 125 -10.86 10.99 -9.31
N LYS A 126 -9.80 10.37 -8.81
CA LYS A 126 -8.49 10.27 -9.44
C LYS A 126 -8.23 8.90 -10.06
N ILE A 127 -9.16 7.94 -9.96
CA ILE A 127 -9.00 6.63 -10.58
C ILE A 127 -9.11 6.75 -12.09
N ILE A 128 -8.17 6.15 -12.82
CA ILE A 128 -8.19 6.02 -14.28
C ILE A 128 -8.52 4.60 -14.73
N TRP A 129 -8.26 3.61 -13.86
CA TRP A 129 -8.57 2.22 -14.12
C TRP A 129 -8.94 1.50 -12.82
N ARG A 130 -9.92 0.60 -12.89
CA ARG A 130 -10.43 -0.17 -11.76
C ARG A 130 -10.73 -1.59 -12.19
N LYS A 131 -10.33 -2.56 -11.38
CA LYS A 131 -10.71 -3.97 -11.51
C LYS A 131 -11.37 -4.44 -10.22
N ASP A 132 -12.65 -4.72 -10.29
CA ASP A 132 -13.40 -5.28 -9.17
C ASP A 132 -12.97 -6.71 -8.87
N ILE A 133 -12.94 -7.04 -7.58
CA ILE A 133 -12.55 -8.34 -7.06
C ILE A 133 -13.71 -8.89 -6.24
N SER A 134 -14.16 -10.08 -6.62
CA SER A 134 -15.15 -10.81 -5.83
C SER A 134 -14.44 -11.59 -4.73
N MET A 135 -14.58 -11.12 -3.49
CA MET A 135 -14.01 -11.72 -2.30
C MET A 135 -14.50 -13.15 -2.03
N ASN A 136 -15.67 -13.53 -2.57
CA ASN A 136 -16.20 -14.90 -2.52
C ASN A 136 -15.27 -15.95 -3.14
N LYS A 137 -14.26 -15.56 -3.93
CA LYS A 137 -13.28 -16.49 -4.50
C LYS A 137 -11.96 -16.59 -3.72
N LEU A 138 -11.64 -15.63 -2.86
CA LEU A 138 -10.34 -15.56 -2.14
C LEU A 138 -10.39 -16.18 -0.74
N PHE A 139 -11.54 -16.11 -0.06
CA PHE A 139 -11.68 -16.57 1.33
C PHE A 139 -12.56 -17.82 1.48
N ASN A 140 -13.15 -18.32 0.39
CA ASN A 140 -13.94 -19.55 0.35
C ASN A 140 -13.17 -20.76 -0.20
N SER A 141 -11.85 -20.69 -0.37
CA SER A 141 -11.05 -21.92 -0.55
C SER A 141 -10.87 -22.59 0.82
N LYS A 142 -11.94 -23.22 1.31
CA LYS A 142 -11.83 -24.28 2.32
C LYS A 142 -11.74 -25.62 1.62
#